data_AF-A0A7N2LFJ3-F1
#
_entry.id   AF-A0A7N2LFJ3-F1
#
_cell.length_a   1.000
_cell.length_b   1.000
_cell.length_c   1.000
_cell.angle_alpha   90.00
_cell.angle_beta   90.00
_cell.angle_gamma   90.00
#
_symmetry.space_group_name_H-M   'P 1'
#
loop_
_entity.id
_entity.type
_entity.pdbx_description
1 polymer ?
#
loop_
_entity_poly.entity_id
_entity_poly.type
_entity_poly.pdbx_seq_one_letter_code
_entity_poly.pdbx_strand_id
1 'polypeptide(L)'
;MYSNFKEHAIEYVKQDSYLKYEKNPKIKEAITQKCMEYLKRAEEIRAILDNGGSGAAPNGDAKIASQPKTKLKRGVGKDEEDPEQAKLRANLDSVIIREKPNVKWSDVAKLESSKQALQEAVILPVKFPRFFTGQFLNHYF
;
A
#
# COMPACT_ATOMS: atom_id res chain seq x y z
N MET A 1 0.90 -30.78 -13.68
CA MET A 1 1.58 -29.57 -14.21
C MET A 1 2.13 -28.64 -13.13
N TYR A 2 1.61 -28.61 -11.89
CA TYR A 2 2.08 -27.68 -10.84
C TYR A 2 3.27 -28.13 -9.99
N SER A 3 3.64 -29.42 -10.00
CA SER A 3 4.80 -29.93 -9.24
C SER A 3 6.12 -29.34 -9.75
N ASN A 4 6.27 -29.24 -11.08
CA ASN A 4 7.48 -28.72 -11.71
C ASN A 4 7.72 -27.23 -11.40
N PHE A 5 6.69 -26.40 -11.19
CA PHE A 5 6.92 -24.98 -10.90
C PHE A 5 7.57 -24.77 -9.52
N LYS A 6 7.20 -25.56 -8.50
CA LYS A 6 7.80 -25.47 -7.17
C LYS A 6 9.26 -25.94 -7.20
N GLU A 7 9.50 -27.09 -7.83
CA GLU A 7 10.84 -27.64 -7.98
C GLU A 7 11.73 -26.69 -8.77
N HIS A 8 11.27 -26.16 -9.90
CA HIS A 8 12.01 -25.17 -10.68
C HIS A 8 12.18 -23.83 -9.96
N ALA A 9 11.21 -23.36 -9.16
CA ALA A 9 11.36 -22.11 -8.40
C ALA A 9 12.38 -22.26 -7.26
N ILE A 10 12.34 -23.40 -6.55
CA ILE A 10 13.33 -23.72 -5.52
C ILE A 10 14.71 -23.94 -6.15
N GLU A 11 14.78 -24.63 -7.29
CA GLU A 11 16.02 -24.88 -8.02
C GLU A 11 16.59 -23.60 -8.62
N TYR A 12 15.76 -22.70 -9.15
CA TYR A 12 16.16 -21.36 -9.61
C TYR A 12 16.70 -20.51 -8.46
N VAL A 13 16.04 -20.51 -7.29
CA VAL A 13 16.57 -19.82 -6.10
C VAL A 13 17.88 -20.44 -5.63
N LYS A 14 18.02 -21.78 -5.69
CA LYS A 14 19.27 -22.50 -5.33
C LYS A 14 20.39 -22.31 -6.36
N GLN A 15 20.10 -22.19 -7.65
CA GLN A 15 21.08 -22.05 -8.73
C GLN A 15 21.46 -20.60 -9.03
N ASP A 16 20.52 -19.66 -9.00
CA ASP A 16 20.69 -18.35 -9.64
C ASP A 16 20.53 -17.12 -8.75
N SER A 17 20.18 -17.28 -7.48
CA SER A 17 20.25 -16.15 -6.56
C SER A 17 21.70 -15.91 -6.11
N TYR A 18 22.01 -14.68 -5.74
CA TYR A 18 23.29 -14.18 -5.19
C TYR A 18 23.92 -15.06 -4.07
N LEU A 19 23.24 -16.11 -3.62
CA LEU A 19 23.74 -17.20 -2.77
C LEU A 19 25.07 -17.82 -3.25
N LYS A 20 25.30 -17.99 -4.56
CA LYS A 20 26.59 -18.55 -5.04
C LYS A 20 27.79 -17.68 -4.65
N TYR A 21 27.58 -16.37 -4.51
CA TYR A 21 28.60 -15.39 -4.10
C TYR A 21 28.54 -15.04 -2.60
N GLU A 22 27.44 -15.37 -1.92
CA GLU A 22 27.28 -15.17 -0.48
C GLU A 22 28.18 -16.16 0.28
N LYS A 23 29.09 -15.68 1.12
CA LYS A 23 30.04 -16.54 1.85
C LYS A 23 29.54 -16.91 3.23
N ASN A 24 28.58 -16.15 3.77
CA ASN A 24 28.10 -16.36 5.12
C ASN A 24 26.98 -17.43 5.15
N PRO A 25 27.19 -18.59 5.80
CA PRO A 25 26.22 -19.67 5.82
C PRO A 25 24.89 -19.27 6.49
N LYS A 26 24.92 -18.37 7.47
CA LYS A 26 23.70 -17.90 8.17
C LYS A 26 22.81 -17.06 7.26
N ILE A 27 23.41 -16.27 6.37
CA ILE A 27 22.67 -15.42 5.42
C ILE A 27 22.04 -16.29 4.33
N LYS A 28 22.77 -17.31 3.85
CA LYS A 28 22.24 -18.32 2.92
C LYS A 28 21.02 -19.02 3.48
N GLU A 29 21.11 -19.47 4.74
CA GLU A 29 20.01 -20.14 5.43
C GLU A 29 18.80 -19.22 5.59
N ALA A 30 19.01 -17.97 6.05
CA ALA A 30 17.94 -16.99 6.21
C ALA A 30 17.21 -16.67 4.89
N ILE A 31 17.94 -16.48 3.80
CA ILE A 31 17.36 -16.21 2.48
C ILE A 31 16.58 -17.44 1.99
N THR A 32 17.15 -18.64 2.11
CA THR A 32 16.49 -19.88 1.71
C THR A 32 15.19 -20.07 2.50
N GLN A 33 15.22 -19.84 3.80
CA GLN A 33 14.05 -19.92 4.67
C GLN A 33 12.95 -18.92 4.25
N LYS A 34 13.33 -17.68 3.94
CA LYS A 34 12.38 -16.65 3.49
C LYS A 34 11.78 -16.96 2.13
N CYS A 35 12.58 -17.47 1.18
CA CYS A 35 12.08 -17.89 -0.13
C CYS A 35 11.06 -19.03 -0.01
N MET A 36 11.30 -20.01 0.86
CA MET A 36 10.34 -21.09 1.11
C MET A 36 9.04 -20.58 1.75
N GLU A 37 9.14 -19.65 2.70
CA GLU A 37 7.98 -19.01 3.34
C GLU A 37 7.11 -18.26 2.33
N TYR A 38 7.72 -17.45 1.46
CA TYR A 38 7.00 -16.71 0.42
C TYR A 38 6.36 -17.61 -0.63
N LEU A 39 7.03 -18.68 -1.05
CA LEU A 39 6.46 -19.67 -1.98
C LEU A 39 5.25 -20.36 -1.38
N LYS A 40 5.33 -20.80 -0.12
CA LYS A 40 4.21 -21.41 0.60
C LYS A 40 3.02 -20.44 0.72
N ARG A 41 3.27 -19.18 1.09
CA ARG A 41 2.20 -18.17 1.19
C ARG A 41 1.56 -17.88 -0.16
N ALA A 42 2.34 -17.84 -1.25
CA ALA A 42 1.80 -17.64 -2.59
C ALA A 42 0.86 -18.78 -3.01
N GLU A 43 1.13 -20.01 -2.59
CA GLU A 43 0.25 -21.16 -2.83
C GLU A 43 -1.04 -21.10 -2.02
N GLU A 44 -0.97 -20.71 -0.75
CA GLU A 44 -2.14 -20.50 0.10
C GLU A 44 -3.07 -19.43 -0.49
N ILE A 45 -2.50 -18.30 -0.91
CA ILE A 45 -3.25 -17.22 -1.56
C ILE A 45 -3.90 -17.72 -2.85
N ARG A 46 -3.17 -18.50 -3.66
CA ARG A 46 -3.69 -19.04 -4.90
C ARG A 46 -4.81 -20.06 -4.69
N ALA A 47 -4.67 -20.95 -3.71
CA ALA A 47 -5.71 -21.92 -3.36
C ALA A 47 -7.02 -21.22 -2.92
N ILE A 48 -6.90 -20.10 -2.20
CA ILE A 48 -8.06 -19.27 -1.82
C ILE A 48 -8.70 -18.61 -3.05
N LEU A 49 -7.90 -18.16 -4.01
CA LEU A 49 -8.39 -17.55 -5.26
C LEU A 49 -9.08 -18.57 -6.18
N ASP A 50 -8.55 -19.79 -6.30
CA ASP A 50 -9.07 -20.84 -7.19
C ASP A 50 -10.38 -21.47 -6.65
N ASN A 51 -10.60 -21.50 -5.33
CA ASN A 51 -11.80 -22.09 -4.70
C ASN A 51 -13.04 -21.15 -4.67
N GLY A 52 -13.01 -20.03 -5.38
CA GLY A 52 -14.20 -19.20 -5.62
C GLY A 52 -14.84 -18.64 -4.34
N GLY A 53 -14.10 -17.79 -3.62
CA GLY A 53 -14.67 -17.10 -2.47
C GLY A 53 -13.77 -16.00 -1.93
N SER A 54 -14.17 -14.76 -2.17
CA SER A 54 -13.70 -13.56 -1.47
C SER A 54 -13.62 -13.80 0.04
N GLY A 55 -12.42 -13.75 0.64
CA GLY A 55 -12.29 -13.62 2.09
C GLY A 55 -11.03 -14.17 2.75
N ALA A 56 -10.12 -13.23 3.08
CA ALA A 56 -9.34 -13.15 4.32
C ALA A 56 -8.29 -14.23 4.64
N ALA A 57 -7.01 -13.87 4.44
CA ALA A 57 -5.95 -14.29 5.35
C ALA A 57 -6.17 -13.65 6.74
N PRO A 58 -5.84 -14.35 7.85
CA PRO A 58 -5.93 -13.78 9.19
C PRO A 58 -4.68 -12.94 9.45
N ASN A 59 -4.88 -11.63 9.51
CA ASN A 59 -4.29 -10.68 10.48
C ASN A 59 -4.08 -9.31 9.85
N GLY A 60 -4.66 -8.31 10.50
CA GLY A 60 -4.21 -6.92 10.46
C GLY A 60 -4.97 -6.01 9.52
N ASP A 61 -6.12 -5.54 10.00
CA ASP A 61 -6.69 -4.21 9.78
C ASP A 61 -6.67 -3.61 8.38
N ALA A 62 -7.84 -3.66 7.71
CA ALA A 62 -8.57 -2.49 7.22
C ALA A 62 -9.72 -2.96 6.31
N LYS A 63 -10.93 -3.04 6.86
CA LYS A 63 -12.15 -3.06 6.02
C LYS A 63 -12.38 -1.66 5.47
N ILE A 64 -11.96 -1.42 4.21
CA ILE A 64 -12.63 -0.44 3.35
C ILE A 64 -13.45 -1.23 2.34
N ALA A 65 -14.76 -1.22 2.55
CA ALA A 65 -15.74 -1.79 1.65
C ALA A 65 -15.91 -0.89 0.43
N SER A 66 -15.54 -1.39 -0.75
CA SER A 66 -16.10 -0.94 -2.03
C SER A 66 -16.99 -2.05 -2.58
N GLN A 67 -18.30 -1.83 -2.48
CA GLN A 67 -19.35 -2.72 -2.97
C GLN A 67 -19.35 -2.78 -4.52
N PRO A 68 -19.54 -3.96 -5.13
CA PRO A 68 -19.79 -4.11 -6.56
C PRO A 68 -21.22 -3.71 -6.93
N LYS A 69 -21.36 -3.10 -8.12
CA LYS A 69 -22.64 -2.66 -8.71
C LYS A 69 -23.54 -3.86 -9.03
N THR A 70 -24.69 -3.96 -8.37
CA THR A 70 -25.90 -4.59 -8.92
C THR A 70 -27.01 -3.54 -8.98
N LYS A 71 -27.40 -3.15 -10.20
CA LYS A 71 -28.62 -2.40 -10.46
C LYS A 71 -29.79 -3.22 -9.92
N LEU A 72 -30.63 -2.65 -9.04
CA LEU A 72 -32.09 -2.78 -9.05
C LEU A 72 -32.72 -1.88 -7.96
N LYS A 73 -33.60 -0.98 -8.43
CA LYS A 73 -34.70 -0.28 -7.75
C LYS A 73 -34.39 0.63 -6.54
N ARG A 74 -34.68 1.93 -6.75
CA ARG A 74 -35.01 2.95 -5.74
C ARG A 74 -35.80 2.33 -4.58
N GLY A 75 -35.21 2.35 -3.40
CA GLY A 75 -35.86 2.25 -2.11
C GLY A 75 -35.04 3.07 -1.14
N VAL A 76 -35.61 4.16 -0.61
CA VAL A 76 -35.03 4.95 0.48
C VAL A 76 -34.95 4.03 1.69
N GLY A 77 -33.76 3.51 1.96
CA GLY A 77 -33.45 2.71 3.15
C GLY A 77 -32.55 3.55 4.06
N LYS A 78 -32.99 3.77 5.28
CA LYS A 78 -32.28 4.48 6.35
C LYS A 78 -30.96 3.73 6.61
N ASP A 79 -29.83 4.32 6.23
CA ASP A 79 -28.51 3.83 6.63
C ASP A 79 -28.39 4.05 8.15
N GLU A 80 -28.48 2.98 8.93
CA GLU A 80 -27.93 2.96 10.28
C GLU A 80 -26.41 3.04 10.13
N GLU A 81 -25.87 4.26 10.27
CA GLU A 81 -24.43 4.52 10.32
C GLU A 81 -23.85 3.62 11.43
N ASP A 82 -22.96 2.69 11.04
CA ASP A 82 -22.26 1.82 11.99
C ASP A 82 -21.64 2.70 13.10
N PRO A 83 -22.00 2.49 14.38
CA PRO A 83 -21.57 3.36 15.47
C PRO A 83 -20.04 3.45 15.58
N GLU A 84 -19.29 2.47 15.08
CA GLU A 84 -17.84 2.56 15.00
C GLU A 84 -17.35 3.49 13.89
N GLN A 85 -18.00 3.49 12.73
CA GLN A 85 -17.66 4.40 11.63
C GLN A 85 -17.97 5.86 11.99
N ALA A 86 -19.09 6.10 12.67
CA ALA A 86 -19.43 7.43 13.18
C ALA A 86 -18.40 7.92 14.21
N LYS A 87 -17.98 7.06 15.14
CA LYS A 87 -16.89 7.37 16.10
C LYS A 87 -15.57 7.66 15.39
N LEU A 88 -15.20 6.88 14.37
CA LEU A 88 -13.98 7.11 13.61
C LEU A 88 -14.01 8.46 12.89
N ARG A 89 -15.12 8.82 12.25
CA ARG A 89 -15.29 10.12 11.59
C ARG A 89 -15.22 11.27 12.59
N ALA A 90 -15.89 11.14 13.74
CA ALA A 90 -15.85 12.15 14.79
C ALA A 90 -14.43 12.34 15.34
N ASN A 91 -13.68 11.26 15.54
CA ASN A 91 -12.27 11.34 15.95
C ASN A 91 -11.41 12.05 14.90
N LEU A 92 -11.56 11.71 13.61
CA LEU A 92 -10.82 12.38 12.53
C LEU A 92 -11.15 13.87 12.44
N ASP A 93 -12.42 14.23 12.51
CA ASP A 93 -12.86 15.63 12.45
C ASP A 93 -12.33 16.48 13.60
N SER A 94 -12.11 15.87 14.77
CA SER A 94 -11.54 16.57 15.94
C SER A 94 -10.04 16.88 15.78
N VAL A 95 -9.32 16.09 15.00
CA VAL A 95 -7.87 16.28 14.76
C VAL A 95 -7.61 17.31 13.65
N ILE A 96 -8.58 17.51 12.76
CA ILE A 96 -8.46 18.48 11.67
C ILE A 96 -8.54 19.89 12.23
N ILE A 97 -7.39 20.59 12.19
CA ILE A 97 -7.34 22.01 12.53
C ILE A 97 -8.03 22.80 11.41
N ARG A 98 -9.14 23.44 11.75
CA ARG A 98 -9.95 24.25 10.80
C ARG A 98 -9.47 25.69 10.70
N GLU A 99 -8.85 26.19 11.76
CA GLU A 99 -8.36 27.56 11.85
C GLU A 99 -6.90 27.64 11.39
N LYS A 100 -6.55 28.72 10.69
CA LYS A 100 -5.19 28.92 10.24
C LYS A 100 -4.36 29.57 11.36
N PRO A 101 -3.36 28.89 11.96
CA PRO A 101 -2.47 29.54 12.89
C PRO A 101 -1.67 30.64 12.19
N ASN A 102 -1.54 31.80 12.84
CA ASN A 102 -0.86 32.99 12.29
C ASN A 102 0.67 32.88 12.43
N VAL A 103 1.28 31.89 11.78
CA VAL A 103 2.74 31.69 11.76
C VAL A 103 3.29 32.01 10.36
N LYS A 104 4.32 32.86 10.28
CA LYS A 104 5.01 33.18 9.03
C LYS A 104 6.31 32.40 8.90
N TRP A 105 6.78 32.18 7.67
CA TRP A 105 8.06 31.51 7.41
C TRP A 105 9.28 32.26 7.98
N SER A 106 9.17 33.58 8.20
CA SER A 106 10.17 34.43 8.87
C SER A 106 10.32 34.13 10.35
N ASP A 107 9.26 33.64 10.99
CA ASP A 107 9.19 33.45 12.45
C ASP A 107 9.87 32.13 12.87
N VAL A 108 10.10 31.24 11.90
CA VAL A 108 10.85 30.00 12.07
C VAL A 108 12.33 30.26 11.84
N ALA A 109 13.16 30.18 12.87
CA ALA A 109 14.60 30.35 12.73
C ALA A 109 15.28 29.09 12.17
N LYS A 110 16.29 29.29 11.30
CA LYS A 110 17.08 28.22 10.66
C LYS A 110 16.18 27.29 9.80
N LEU A 111 16.72 26.16 9.31
CA LEU A 111 16.01 25.16 8.48
C LEU A 111 15.67 25.58 7.03
N GLU A 112 16.56 26.33 6.38
CA GLU A 112 16.30 26.84 5.01
C GLU A 112 16.06 25.72 4.00
N SER A 113 16.83 24.63 4.07
CA SER A 113 16.65 23.45 3.20
C SER A 113 15.27 22.80 3.40
N SER A 114 14.80 22.69 4.63
CA SER A 114 13.49 22.12 4.94
C SER A 114 12.35 23.05 4.51
N LYS A 115 12.49 24.36 4.68
CA LYS A 115 11.50 25.34 4.19
C LYS A 115 11.38 25.30 2.67
N GLN A 116 12.51 25.24 1.98
CA GLN A 116 12.54 25.14 0.52
C GLN A 116 11.90 23.84 0.05
N ALA A 117 12.26 22.69 0.65
CA ALA A 117 11.66 21.40 0.29
C ALA A 117 10.13 21.38 0.51
N LEU A 118 9.63 21.97 1.60
CA LEU A 118 8.18 22.07 1.86
C LEU A 118 7.49 23.01 0.87
N GLN A 119 8.12 24.13 0.51
CA GLN A 119 7.59 25.02 -0.52
C GLN A 119 7.52 24.32 -1.88
N GLU A 120 8.56 23.58 -2.26
CA GLU A 120 8.60 22.84 -3.52
C GLU A 120 7.61 21.67 -3.56
N ALA A 121 7.47 20.92 -2.47
CA ALA A 121 6.60 19.75 -2.42
C ALA A 121 5.11 20.10 -2.26
N VAL A 122 4.77 21.23 -1.62
CA VAL A 122 3.39 21.56 -1.26
C VAL A 122 2.88 22.83 -1.94
N ILE A 123 3.68 23.90 -1.94
CA ILE A 123 3.23 25.21 -2.43
C ILE A 123 3.36 25.34 -3.95
N LEU A 124 4.48 24.93 -4.54
CA LEU A 124 4.70 25.03 -5.98
C LEU A 124 3.70 24.22 -6.83
N PRO A 125 3.27 23.00 -6.46
CA PRO A 125 2.26 22.26 -7.20
C PRO A 125 0.91 22.98 -7.24
N VAL A 126 0.52 23.60 -6.12
CA VAL A 126 -0.72 24.37 -6.03
C VAL A 126 -0.62 25.69 -6.81
N LYS A 127 0.54 26.36 -6.73
CA LYS A 127 0.76 27.66 -7.37
C LYS A 127 0.97 27.55 -8.87
N PHE A 128 1.59 26.47 -9.34
CA PHE A 128 1.84 26.22 -10.76
C PHE A 128 1.44 24.79 -11.17
N PRO A 129 0.14 24.44 -11.17
CA PRO A 129 -0.31 23.07 -11.43
C PRO A 129 0.18 22.51 -12.78
N ARG A 130 0.38 23.38 -13.77
CA ARG A 130 0.86 23.01 -15.12
C ARG A 130 2.31 22.48 -15.15
N PHE A 131 3.17 22.86 -14.21
CA PHE A 131 4.55 22.34 -14.13
C PHE A 131 4.62 21.02 -13.34
N PHE A 132 3.56 20.69 -12.61
CA PHE A 132 3.46 19.50 -11.77
C PHE A 132 2.41 18.52 -12.31
N THR A 133 2.19 18.53 -13.63
CA THR A 133 1.57 17.41 -14.34
C THR A 133 2.62 16.31 -14.40
N GLY A 134 2.45 15.23 -13.62
CA GLY A 134 3.46 14.16 -13.54
C GLY A 134 3.92 13.65 -14.92
N GLN A 135 5.04 12.92 -14.97
CA GLN A 135 5.36 12.13 -16.15
C GLN A 135 4.30 11.03 -16.28
N PHE A 136 3.22 11.31 -17.02
CA PHE A 136 2.47 10.25 -17.65
C PHE A 136 3.41 9.64 -18.69
N LEU A 137 4.05 8.55 -18.31
CA LEU A 137 4.64 7.60 -19.23
C LEU A 137 3.49 6.97 -20.05
N ASN A 138 2.86 7.77 -20.91
CA ASN A 138 2.15 7.27 -22.08
C ASN A 138 3.23 6.94 -23.12
N HIS A 139 4.11 6.00 -22.80
CA HIS A 139 4.90 5.35 -23.82
C HIS A 139 4.02 4.25 -24.38
N TYR A 140 3.48 4.51 -25.57
CA TYR A 140 2.83 3.51 -26.41
C TYR A 140 3.71 2.26 -26.50
N PHE A 141 3.28 1.17 -25.89
CA PHE A 141 3.42 -0.21 -26.35
C PHE A 141 2.25 -1.04 -25.82
#